data_AF-A0A1F5L311-F1
#
_entry.id   AF-A0A1F5L311-F1
#
_cell.length_a   1.000
_cell.length_b   1.000
_cell.length_c   1.000
_cell.angle_alpha   90.00
_cell.angle_beta   90.00
_cell.angle_gamma   90.00
#
_symmetry.space_group_name_H-M   'P 1'
#
loop_
_entity.id
_entity.type
_entity.pdbx_description
1 polymer ?
#
loop_
_entity_poly.entity_id
_entity_poly.type
_entity_poly.pdbx_seq_one_letter_code
_entity_poly.pdbx_strand_id
1 'polypeptide(L)'
;MPRRSTRAQRRQSKRPSASNQIDVEQVERKQFDYRDSCFKGPFLVHLCDLDFGQSENRLIEDGNNVTRLTQILNIQGCLRLSREFHVPVVIDAADWLTKVNSREPTLVRGLRMDQLEIRSDYTLPALDHENVIIAARKMFKELQIEDPWWVADVYVTGANNDLALRGELVRSLQESFPNDQRPSDGRIYRNIRYYQGSFTDLRNETAESYWWALLESEPGSRKGDYLRTLPESLQMAFDALLPITGIWAGMSIGVLHKLKAMKCDEDILYLDVGQCVMRQLCFAPPNGNSTIDEVLRSQCSGFTSGLLSRSYWEQTVQNEQLQDLWRFSFQYAYELTPKRDHHRRVPRKNRDKKRAFFISANEELNGIPSLLLLRHFLVLARGYDFEVPISEGDPLSEASDLPRPHPCDFPPNGYDDVETERRSGRPFTDSVHADRFALSREALGQNWDFGRVSAGFVRRSVFRAFFSYLNAGIAESPH
;
A
#
# COMPACT_ATOMS: atom_id res chain seq x y z
N MET A 1 -16.03 14.23 -48.44
CA MET A 1 -14.70 13.60 -48.65
C MET A 1 -13.70 14.32 -47.74
N PRO A 2 -12.79 13.63 -47.03
CA PRO A 2 -13.10 13.04 -45.72
C PRO A 2 -12.27 13.63 -44.55
N ARG A 3 -12.89 13.77 -43.37
CA ARG A 3 -12.20 13.86 -42.06
C ARG A 3 -12.81 12.81 -41.11
N ARG A 4 -12.62 11.54 -41.45
CA ARG A 4 -12.77 10.38 -40.55
C ARG A 4 -11.48 9.59 -40.68
N SER A 5 -10.54 9.75 -39.75
CA SER A 5 -9.35 8.87 -39.71
C SER A 5 -8.64 8.81 -38.35
N THR A 6 -8.62 9.88 -37.54
CA THR A 6 -7.72 9.90 -36.36
C THR A 6 -8.25 9.22 -35.09
N ARG A 7 -9.51 8.76 -35.05
CA ARG A 7 -10.11 8.19 -33.82
C ARG A 7 -10.07 6.66 -33.73
N ALA A 8 -9.66 5.97 -34.79
CA ALA A 8 -9.61 4.50 -34.86
C ALA A 8 -8.19 3.91 -34.69
N GLN A 9 -7.13 4.73 -34.70
CA GLN A 9 -5.75 4.24 -34.68
C GLN A 9 -5.21 3.84 -33.30
N ARG A 10 -5.89 4.14 -32.19
CA ARG A 10 -5.46 3.73 -30.84
C ARG A 10 -6.07 2.41 -30.36
N ARG A 11 -6.91 1.76 -31.17
CA ARG A 11 -7.51 0.44 -30.93
C ARG A 11 -6.84 -0.68 -31.73
N GLN A 12 -5.55 -0.56 -32.03
CA GLN A 12 -4.79 -1.74 -32.41
C GLN A 12 -4.39 -2.46 -31.13
N SER A 13 -5.17 -3.48 -30.76
CA SER A 13 -4.55 -4.62 -30.09
C SER A 13 -3.43 -5.06 -31.02
N LYS A 14 -2.17 -4.77 -30.69
CA LYS A 14 -1.02 -5.28 -31.43
C LYS A 14 -1.12 -6.79 -31.32
N ARG A 15 -1.71 -7.46 -32.32
CA ARG A 15 -1.55 -8.91 -32.44
C ARG A 15 -0.04 -9.15 -32.57
N PRO A 16 0.54 -10.05 -31.77
CA PRO A 16 1.96 -10.32 -31.86
C PRO A 16 2.30 -10.73 -33.29
N SER A 17 3.39 -10.16 -33.82
CA SER A 17 3.94 -10.61 -35.11
C SER A 17 4.55 -12.00 -34.92
N ALA A 18 4.72 -12.77 -36.01
CA ALA A 18 5.39 -14.06 -35.92
C ALA A 18 6.81 -13.95 -35.36
N SER A 19 7.53 -12.87 -35.67
CA SER A 19 8.86 -12.60 -35.10
C SER A 19 8.79 -12.35 -33.59
N ASN A 20 7.83 -11.51 -33.14
CA ASN A 20 7.66 -11.22 -31.71
C ASN A 20 7.28 -12.49 -30.93
N GLN A 21 6.47 -13.37 -31.54
CA GLN A 21 6.06 -14.62 -30.91
C GLN A 21 7.25 -15.57 -30.69
N ILE A 22 8.17 -15.66 -31.66
CA ILE A 22 9.41 -16.45 -31.53
C ILE A 22 10.27 -15.92 -30.37
N ASP A 23 10.42 -14.60 -30.25
CA ASP A 23 11.20 -14.01 -29.15
C ASP A 23 10.55 -14.30 -27.79
N VAL A 24 9.22 -14.22 -27.70
CA VAL A 24 8.46 -14.57 -26.48
C VAL A 24 8.68 -16.03 -26.10
N GLU A 25 8.57 -16.96 -27.05
CA GLU A 25 8.77 -18.40 -26.82
C GLU A 25 10.20 -18.72 -26.35
N GLN A 26 11.20 -18.01 -26.87
CA GLN A 26 12.58 -18.19 -26.42
C GLN A 26 12.79 -17.73 -24.98
N VAL A 27 12.19 -16.59 -24.59
CA VAL A 27 12.24 -16.09 -23.22
C VAL A 27 11.47 -17.01 -22.28
N GLU A 28 10.26 -17.41 -22.65
CA GLU A 28 9.42 -18.35 -21.90
C GLU A 28 10.15 -19.66 -21.66
N ARG A 29 10.79 -20.23 -22.69
CA ARG A 29 11.54 -21.48 -22.56
C ARG A 29 12.70 -21.36 -21.56
N LYS A 30 13.47 -20.27 -21.61
CA LYS A 30 14.56 -20.05 -20.63
C LYS A 30 14.03 -19.96 -19.20
N GLN A 31 12.91 -19.28 -19.00
CA GLN A 31 12.26 -19.19 -17.69
C GLN A 31 11.73 -20.54 -17.21
N PHE A 32 11.13 -21.31 -18.11
CA PHE A 32 10.63 -22.65 -17.83
C PHE A 32 11.78 -23.59 -17.42
N ASP A 33 12.84 -23.68 -18.22
CA ASP A 33 14.00 -24.53 -17.95
C ASP A 33 14.67 -24.15 -16.61
N TYR A 34 14.78 -22.85 -16.33
CA TYR A 34 15.32 -22.37 -15.07
C TYR A 34 14.42 -22.74 -13.88
N ARG A 35 13.10 -22.49 -13.99
CA ARG A 35 12.13 -22.83 -12.94
C ARG A 35 12.14 -24.32 -12.63
N ASP A 36 12.16 -25.16 -13.65
CA ASP A 36 12.22 -26.62 -13.50
C ASP A 36 13.51 -27.06 -12.78
N SER A 37 14.66 -26.49 -13.16
CA SER A 37 15.94 -26.81 -12.51
C SER A 37 16.00 -26.42 -11.02
N CYS A 38 15.27 -25.35 -10.64
CA CYS A 38 15.20 -24.88 -9.26
C CYS A 38 14.18 -25.67 -8.42
N PHE A 39 13.18 -26.27 -9.05
CA PHE A 39 12.10 -26.96 -8.35
C PHE A 39 12.60 -28.26 -7.71
N LYS A 40 12.33 -28.43 -6.41
CA LYS A 40 12.69 -29.65 -5.65
C LYS A 40 11.51 -30.55 -5.36
N GLY A 41 10.29 -30.02 -5.45
CA GLY A 41 9.07 -30.78 -5.26
C GLY A 41 8.13 -30.15 -4.24
N PRO A 42 6.94 -30.72 -4.09
CA PRO A 42 6.02 -30.41 -3.01
C PRO A 42 6.46 -31.09 -1.71
N PHE A 43 6.42 -30.37 -0.60
CA PHE A 43 6.72 -30.90 0.73
C PHE A 43 5.65 -30.52 1.76
N LEU A 44 5.49 -31.36 2.77
CA LEU A 44 4.71 -31.03 3.97
C LEU A 44 5.52 -30.11 4.88
N VAL A 45 4.89 -29.06 5.39
CA VAL A 45 5.48 -28.09 6.32
C VAL A 45 4.49 -27.77 7.44
N HIS A 46 4.97 -27.33 8.59
CA HIS A 46 4.08 -26.74 9.58
C HIS A 46 3.63 -25.36 9.10
N LEU A 47 2.35 -25.02 9.32
CA LEU A 47 1.79 -23.73 8.91
C LEU A 47 2.46 -22.54 9.63
N CYS A 48 3.03 -22.79 10.81
CA CYS A 48 3.76 -21.81 11.61
C CYS A 48 5.13 -21.49 11.02
N ASP A 49 5.70 -22.38 10.21
CA ASP A 49 7.04 -22.19 9.64
C ASP A 49 7.04 -21.25 8.42
N LEU A 50 5.87 -21.03 7.82
CA LEU A 50 5.69 -20.15 6.66
C LEU A 50 5.73 -18.67 7.08
N ASP A 51 6.68 -17.96 6.48
CA ASP A 51 6.88 -16.52 6.65
C ASP A 51 6.73 -15.79 5.30
N PHE A 52 5.79 -14.86 5.24
CA PHE A 52 5.50 -14.06 4.05
C PHE A 52 6.24 -12.71 4.05
N GLY A 53 7.03 -12.43 5.10
CA GLY A 53 7.73 -11.16 5.27
C GLY A 53 6.79 -9.95 5.23
N GLN A 54 7.33 -8.78 4.85
CA GLN A 54 6.53 -7.62 4.46
C GLN A 54 6.29 -7.70 2.95
N SER A 55 5.15 -8.24 2.52
CA SER A 55 4.76 -8.22 1.10
C SER A 55 4.10 -6.87 0.76
N GLU A 56 4.58 -6.19 -0.28
CA GLU A 56 3.95 -4.94 -0.77
C GLU A 56 2.49 -5.17 -1.16
N ASN A 57 2.17 -6.38 -1.64
CA ASN A 57 0.83 -6.79 -2.03
C ASN A 57 -0.14 -6.75 -0.84
N ARG A 58 0.29 -7.14 0.37
CA ARG A 58 -0.56 -7.08 1.58
C ARG A 58 -1.04 -5.67 1.89
N LEU A 59 -0.21 -4.65 1.65
CA LEU A 59 -0.55 -3.26 1.92
C LEU A 59 -1.52 -2.67 0.87
N ILE A 60 -1.67 -3.32 -0.29
CA ILE A 60 -2.54 -2.90 -1.41
C ILE A 60 -3.86 -3.68 -1.42
N GLU A 61 -4.08 -4.59 -0.48
CA GLU A 61 -5.30 -5.40 -0.43
C GLU A 61 -6.22 -4.94 0.71
N ASP A 62 -7.50 -4.78 0.40
CA ASP A 62 -8.53 -4.24 1.29
C ASP A 62 -9.10 -5.27 2.29
N GLY A 63 -8.48 -6.45 2.38
CA GLY A 63 -8.93 -7.56 3.23
C GLY A 63 -10.18 -8.30 2.73
N ASN A 64 -10.81 -7.86 1.63
CA ASN A 64 -12.00 -8.53 1.08
C ASN A 64 -11.68 -9.95 0.61
N ASN A 65 -10.49 -10.16 0.04
CA ASN A 65 -10.08 -11.48 -0.44
C ASN A 65 -9.93 -12.47 0.73
N VAL A 66 -9.36 -12.05 1.87
CA VAL A 66 -9.26 -12.88 3.08
C VAL A 66 -10.65 -13.26 3.59
N THR A 67 -11.59 -12.32 3.60
CA THR A 67 -12.97 -12.58 4.04
C THR A 67 -13.67 -13.58 3.13
N ARG A 68 -13.53 -13.41 1.81
CA ARG A 68 -14.04 -14.35 0.80
C ARG A 68 -13.42 -15.74 0.96
N LEU A 69 -12.10 -15.82 1.09
CA LEU A 69 -11.39 -17.10 1.26
C LEU A 69 -11.78 -17.78 2.58
N THR A 70 -11.96 -17.03 3.66
CA THR A 70 -12.47 -17.57 4.93
C THR A 70 -13.84 -18.20 4.73
N GLN A 71 -14.76 -17.54 4.00
CA GLN A 71 -16.08 -18.10 3.69
C GLN A 71 -15.98 -19.36 2.82
N ILE A 72 -15.15 -19.34 1.77
CA ILE A 72 -14.93 -20.50 0.89
C ILE A 72 -14.42 -21.68 1.71
N LEU A 73 -13.37 -21.47 2.50
CA LEU A 73 -12.81 -22.50 3.36
C LEU A 73 -13.87 -23.01 4.34
N ASN A 74 -14.67 -22.15 4.97
CA ASN A 74 -15.72 -22.57 5.90
C ASN A 74 -16.83 -23.42 5.25
N ILE A 75 -17.11 -23.22 3.95
CA ILE A 75 -18.12 -23.99 3.22
C ILE A 75 -17.54 -25.30 2.67
N GLN A 76 -16.39 -25.22 2.01
CA GLN A 76 -15.79 -26.31 1.24
C GLN A 76 -14.83 -27.17 2.08
N GLY A 77 -14.35 -26.64 3.20
CA GLY A 77 -13.17 -27.13 3.88
C GLY A 77 -11.87 -26.70 3.19
N CYS A 78 -10.75 -27.13 3.75
CA CYS A 78 -9.42 -26.73 3.29
C CYS A 78 -8.78 -27.82 2.40
N LEU A 79 -8.73 -27.58 1.08
CA LEU A 79 -8.17 -28.52 0.09
C LEU A 79 -6.64 -28.42 -0.04
N ARG A 80 -5.91 -28.65 1.05
CA ARG A 80 -4.45 -28.48 1.16
C ARG A 80 -3.61 -29.25 0.13
N LEU A 81 -4.13 -30.37 -0.38
CA LEU A 81 -3.45 -31.21 -1.37
C LEU A 81 -3.71 -30.77 -2.83
N SER A 82 -4.64 -29.85 -3.05
CA SER A 82 -4.86 -29.29 -4.37
C SER A 82 -3.74 -28.29 -4.67
N ARG A 83 -3.14 -28.41 -5.86
CA ARG A 83 -2.06 -27.51 -6.33
C ARG A 83 -2.44 -26.04 -6.27
N GLU A 84 -3.72 -25.72 -6.38
CA GLU A 84 -4.21 -24.34 -6.30
C GLU A 84 -3.97 -23.72 -4.91
N PHE A 85 -3.86 -24.55 -3.87
CA PHE A 85 -3.63 -24.13 -2.48
C PHE A 85 -2.18 -24.32 -2.02
N HIS A 86 -1.29 -24.85 -2.88
CA HIS A 86 0.12 -24.94 -2.54
C HIS A 86 0.72 -23.55 -2.42
N VAL A 87 1.68 -23.40 -1.49
CA VAL A 87 2.40 -22.14 -1.31
C VAL A 87 3.80 -22.28 -1.91
N PRO A 88 4.21 -21.41 -2.86
CA PRO A 88 5.58 -21.45 -3.36
C PRO A 88 6.55 -20.91 -2.30
N VAL A 89 7.67 -21.61 -2.12
CA VAL A 89 8.74 -21.24 -1.16
C VAL A 89 10.07 -21.19 -1.92
N VAL A 90 10.83 -20.11 -1.74
CA VAL A 90 12.13 -19.92 -2.44
C VAL A 90 13.27 -19.86 -1.43
N ILE A 91 14.10 -20.89 -1.40
CA ILE A 91 15.17 -21.09 -0.42
C ILE A 91 16.53 -20.86 -1.09
N ASP A 92 17.45 -20.20 -0.40
CA ASP A 92 18.84 -20.12 -0.86
C ASP A 92 19.53 -21.50 -0.78
N ALA A 93 20.38 -21.83 -1.75
CA ALA A 93 21.07 -23.11 -1.78
C ALA A 93 21.92 -23.38 -0.51
N ALA A 94 22.50 -22.34 0.10
CA ALA A 94 23.23 -22.48 1.36
C ALA A 94 22.30 -22.84 2.53
N ASP A 95 21.13 -22.20 2.59
CA ASP A 95 20.11 -22.47 3.61
C ASP A 95 19.47 -23.84 3.42
N TRP A 96 19.22 -24.25 2.17
CA TRP A 96 18.70 -25.58 1.85
C TRP A 96 19.60 -26.71 2.36
N LEU A 97 20.93 -26.54 2.29
CA LEU A 97 21.89 -27.55 2.72
C LEU A 97 22.11 -27.58 4.24
N THR A 98 21.89 -26.45 4.93
CA THR A 98 22.31 -26.29 6.33
C THR A 98 21.15 -26.15 7.32
N LYS A 99 19.98 -25.71 6.85
CA LYS A 99 18.84 -25.34 7.70
C LYS A 99 17.58 -26.16 7.48
N VAL A 100 17.52 -26.93 6.40
CA VAL A 100 16.34 -27.70 6.00
C VAL A 100 16.71 -29.17 5.83
N ASN A 101 15.90 -30.06 6.39
CA ASN A 101 16.05 -31.50 6.22
C ASN A 101 14.74 -32.13 5.72
N SER A 102 14.84 -33.03 4.73
CA SER A 102 13.71 -33.85 4.30
C SER A 102 13.61 -35.11 5.15
N ARG A 103 12.39 -35.46 5.57
CA ARG A 103 12.09 -36.67 6.36
C ARG A 103 10.80 -37.32 5.89
N GLU A 104 10.59 -38.57 6.31
CA GLU A 104 9.31 -39.24 6.12
C GLU A 104 8.17 -38.47 6.81
N PRO A 105 6.96 -38.46 6.23
CA PRO A 105 5.83 -37.69 6.74
C PRO A 105 5.38 -38.15 8.12
N THR A 106 5.48 -37.26 9.10
CA THR A 106 4.90 -37.45 10.44
C THR A 106 3.58 -36.69 10.61
N LEU A 107 3.40 -35.60 9.88
CA LEU A 107 2.21 -34.73 9.95
C LEU A 107 0.92 -35.38 9.44
N VAL A 108 1.03 -36.25 8.43
CA VAL A 108 -0.14 -36.87 7.80
C VAL A 108 0.09 -38.36 7.61
N ARG A 109 -0.62 -39.18 8.39
CA ARG A 109 -0.51 -40.64 8.30
C ARG A 109 -1.00 -41.14 6.94
N GLY A 110 -0.15 -41.88 6.23
CA GLY A 110 -0.49 -42.56 4.98
C GLY A 110 -0.33 -41.71 3.71
N LEU A 111 0.05 -40.44 3.83
CA LEU A 111 0.44 -39.63 2.68
C LEU A 111 1.87 -39.98 2.26
N ARG A 112 2.12 -40.15 0.96
CA ARG A 112 3.47 -40.37 0.41
C ARG A 112 4.07 -39.05 -0.07
N MET A 113 4.39 -38.17 0.88
CA MET A 113 5.02 -36.89 0.60
C MET A 113 5.96 -36.55 1.74
N ASP A 114 7.19 -36.18 1.41
CA ASP A 114 8.20 -35.86 2.41
C ASP A 114 7.80 -34.61 3.19
N GLN A 115 8.24 -34.55 4.45
CA GLN A 115 8.09 -33.41 5.33
C GLN A 115 9.43 -32.67 5.46
N LEU A 116 9.38 -31.34 5.44
CA LEU A 116 10.53 -30.53 5.80
C LEU A 116 10.55 -30.28 7.29
N GLU A 117 11.69 -30.58 7.90
CA GLU A 117 12.02 -30.17 9.25
C GLU A 117 13.01 -29.00 9.17
N ILE A 118 12.69 -27.93 9.88
CA ILE A 118 13.41 -26.67 9.81
C ILE A 118 14.09 -26.43 11.16
N ARG A 119 15.30 -25.87 11.12
CA ARG A 119 15.97 -25.44 12.35
C ARG A 119 15.17 -24.35 13.06
N SER A 120 15.20 -24.35 14.39
CA SER A 120 14.42 -23.42 15.22
C SER A 120 14.74 -21.93 15.01
N ASP A 121 15.87 -21.60 14.37
CA ASP A 121 16.31 -20.25 14.02
C ASP A 121 15.95 -19.82 12.58
N TYR A 122 15.18 -20.63 11.86
CA TYR A 122 14.86 -20.39 10.45
C TYR A 122 13.36 -20.45 10.20
N THR A 123 12.88 -19.61 9.27
CA THR A 123 11.52 -19.62 8.74
C THR A 123 11.57 -19.82 7.23
N LEU A 124 10.53 -20.42 6.66
CA LEU A 124 10.43 -20.62 5.22
C LEU A 124 9.92 -19.34 4.55
N PRO A 125 10.71 -18.70 3.68
CA PRO A 125 10.28 -17.54 2.91
C PRO A 125 9.26 -17.97 1.85
N ALA A 126 7.99 -17.82 2.22
CA ALA A 126 6.85 -18.10 1.41
C ALA A 126 6.52 -16.91 0.49
N LEU A 127 6.19 -17.20 -0.76
CA LEU A 127 5.81 -16.21 -1.74
C LEU A 127 4.33 -16.33 -2.06
N ASP A 128 3.64 -15.20 -2.16
CA ASP A 128 2.25 -15.14 -2.59
C ASP A 128 1.28 -15.92 -1.66
N HIS A 129 -0.03 -15.97 -1.93
CA HIS A 129 -1.00 -16.80 -1.16
C HIS A 129 -1.14 -16.49 0.34
N GLU A 130 -0.60 -15.37 0.83
CA GLU A 130 -0.70 -14.95 2.23
C GLU A 130 -2.17 -14.90 2.70
N ASN A 131 -3.08 -14.44 1.83
CA ASN A 131 -4.52 -14.39 2.13
C ASN A 131 -5.12 -15.76 2.46
N VAL A 132 -4.71 -16.80 1.71
CA VAL A 132 -5.17 -18.18 1.92
C VAL A 132 -4.66 -18.69 3.26
N ILE A 133 -3.40 -18.41 3.59
CA ILE A 133 -2.81 -18.82 4.87
C ILE A 133 -3.42 -18.06 6.04
N ILE A 134 -3.69 -16.76 5.92
CA ILE A 134 -4.39 -15.98 6.94
C ILE A 134 -5.80 -16.55 7.18
N ALA A 135 -6.55 -16.82 6.10
CA ALA A 135 -7.89 -17.41 6.19
C ALA A 135 -7.84 -18.81 6.83
N ALA A 136 -6.87 -19.65 6.45
CA ALA A 136 -6.68 -20.97 7.02
C ALA A 136 -6.29 -20.92 8.50
N ARG A 137 -5.36 -20.03 8.90
CA ARG A 137 -4.97 -19.82 10.30
C ARG A 137 -6.18 -19.43 11.16
N LYS A 138 -7.05 -18.56 10.66
CA LYS A 138 -8.29 -18.17 11.35
C LYS A 138 -9.21 -19.38 11.56
N MET A 139 -9.47 -20.14 10.52
CA MET A 139 -10.29 -21.36 10.61
C MET A 139 -9.69 -22.37 11.60
N PHE A 140 -8.40 -22.69 11.50
CA PHE A 140 -7.78 -23.70 12.35
C PHE A 140 -7.79 -23.30 13.82
N LYS A 141 -7.67 -22.00 14.11
CA LYS A 141 -7.85 -21.45 15.45
C LYS A 141 -9.27 -21.66 15.98
N GLU A 142 -10.29 -21.40 15.16
CA GLU A 142 -11.71 -21.62 15.51
C GLU A 142 -12.00 -23.12 15.75
N LEU A 143 -11.34 -24.00 14.99
CA LEU A 143 -11.46 -25.46 15.12
C LEU A 143 -10.56 -26.07 16.21
N GLN A 144 -9.79 -25.26 16.94
CA GLN A 144 -8.85 -25.71 17.98
C GLN A 144 -7.84 -26.77 17.50
N ILE A 145 -7.35 -26.62 16.26
CA ILE A 145 -6.30 -27.49 15.73
C ILE A 145 -4.94 -26.94 16.17
N GLU A 146 -4.31 -27.68 17.09
CA GLU A 146 -2.93 -27.45 17.52
C GLU A 146 -2.01 -28.07 16.46
N ASP A 147 -1.17 -27.24 15.82
CA ASP A 147 -0.21 -27.62 14.79
C ASP A 147 -0.77 -28.04 13.40
N PRO A 148 -1.43 -27.11 12.67
CA PRO A 148 -1.86 -27.36 11.31
C PRO A 148 -0.67 -27.46 10.33
N TRP A 149 -0.79 -28.37 9.35
CA TRP A 149 0.17 -28.54 8.27
C TRP A 149 -0.31 -27.91 6.95
N TRP A 150 0.65 -27.63 6.05
CA TRP A 150 0.42 -27.15 4.69
C TRP A 150 1.34 -27.82 3.65
N VAL A 151 1.06 -27.64 2.36
CA VAL A 151 1.93 -28.09 1.26
C VAL A 151 2.67 -26.90 0.64
N ALA A 152 3.99 -26.98 0.64
CA ALA A 152 4.86 -25.98 0.04
C ALA A 152 5.51 -26.52 -1.24
N ASP A 153 5.42 -25.77 -2.33
CA ASP A 153 6.15 -26.04 -3.58
C ASP A 153 7.52 -25.37 -3.47
N VAL A 154 8.58 -26.17 -3.30
CA VAL A 154 9.91 -25.66 -2.91
C VAL A 154 10.80 -25.46 -4.12
N TYR A 155 11.37 -24.27 -4.21
CA TYR A 155 12.36 -23.85 -5.20
C TYR A 155 13.67 -23.48 -4.51
N VAL A 156 14.80 -23.99 -4.99
CA VAL A 156 16.12 -23.71 -4.44
C VAL A 156 16.94 -22.90 -5.44
N THR A 157 17.39 -21.71 -5.03
CA THR A 157 18.18 -20.79 -5.87
C THR A 157 19.58 -20.63 -5.29
N GLY A 158 20.63 -20.79 -6.11
CA GLY A 158 22.02 -20.64 -5.68
C GLY A 158 22.65 -19.31 -6.09
N ALA A 159 23.76 -18.94 -5.44
CA ALA A 159 24.52 -17.72 -5.72
C ALA A 159 25.09 -17.64 -7.15
N ASN A 160 25.32 -18.79 -7.80
CA ASN A 160 25.83 -18.88 -9.17
C ASN A 160 24.71 -18.76 -10.23
N ASN A 161 23.46 -18.60 -9.82
CA ASN A 161 22.36 -18.47 -10.76
C ASN A 161 22.32 -17.05 -11.34
N ASP A 162 21.93 -16.94 -12.61
CA ASP A 162 21.68 -15.66 -13.26
C ASP A 162 20.67 -14.86 -12.42
N LEU A 163 21.12 -13.72 -11.88
CA LEU A 163 20.34 -12.86 -11.00
C LEU A 163 19.04 -12.38 -11.68
N ALA A 164 19.06 -12.20 -13.00
CA ALA A 164 17.89 -11.82 -13.77
C ALA A 164 16.86 -12.97 -13.81
N LEU A 165 17.29 -14.21 -14.03
CA LEU A 165 16.41 -15.38 -14.01
C LEU A 165 15.85 -15.65 -12.61
N ARG A 166 16.65 -15.44 -11.56
CA ARG A 166 16.19 -15.53 -10.17
C ARG A 166 15.10 -14.49 -9.88
N GLY A 167 15.33 -13.23 -10.25
CA GLY A 167 14.36 -12.15 -10.05
C GLY A 167 13.05 -12.42 -10.79
N GLU A 168 13.15 -12.93 -12.01
CA GLU A 168 11.99 -13.28 -12.83
C GLU A 168 11.21 -14.49 -12.30
N LEU A 169 11.91 -15.51 -11.76
CA LEU A 169 11.28 -16.63 -11.07
C LEU A 169 10.47 -16.13 -9.88
N VAL A 170 11.10 -15.36 -8.97
CA VAL A 170 10.44 -14.81 -7.78
C VAL A 170 9.23 -13.97 -8.18
N ARG A 171 9.36 -13.09 -9.17
CA ARG A 171 8.27 -12.30 -9.74
C ARG A 171 7.12 -13.19 -10.23
N SER A 172 7.43 -14.19 -11.06
CA SER A 172 6.41 -15.09 -11.64
C SER A 172 5.65 -15.88 -10.59
N LEU A 173 6.27 -16.18 -9.44
CA LEU A 173 5.65 -16.86 -8.31
C LEU A 173 4.82 -15.90 -7.45
N GLN A 174 5.26 -14.65 -7.28
CA GLN A 174 4.56 -13.59 -6.51
C GLN A 174 3.38 -12.94 -7.25
N GLU A 175 3.35 -13.05 -8.56
CA GLU A 175 2.31 -12.51 -9.43
C GLU A 175 1.44 -13.64 -10.02
N SER A 176 1.35 -14.79 -9.33
CA SER A 176 0.57 -15.94 -9.79
C SER A 176 -0.76 -16.03 -9.04
N PHE A 177 -1.87 -16.18 -9.76
CA PHE A 177 -3.21 -16.14 -9.14
C PHE A 177 -3.99 -17.45 -9.29
N PRO A 178 -3.53 -18.61 -8.76
CA PRO A 178 -4.28 -19.87 -8.88
C PRO A 178 -5.65 -19.84 -8.19
N ASN A 179 -5.75 -19.14 -7.05
CA ASN A 179 -6.95 -19.09 -6.19
C ASN A 179 -7.41 -17.68 -5.83
N ASP A 180 -6.71 -16.68 -6.33
CA ASP A 180 -6.95 -15.29 -6.00
C ASP A 180 -8.05 -14.69 -6.85
N GLN A 181 -8.87 -13.86 -6.19
CA GLN A 181 -9.69 -12.91 -6.89
C GLN A 181 -8.78 -12.06 -7.78
N ARG A 182 -9.26 -11.69 -8.97
CA ARG A 182 -8.54 -10.77 -9.83
C ARG A 182 -7.95 -9.61 -9.00
N PRO A 183 -6.66 -9.28 -9.15
CA PRO A 183 -6.01 -8.22 -8.41
C PRO A 183 -6.83 -6.92 -8.44
N SER A 184 -6.75 -6.14 -7.35
CA SER A 184 -7.42 -4.84 -7.27
C SER A 184 -6.95 -3.93 -8.41
N ASP A 185 -7.83 -3.03 -8.84
CA ASP A 185 -7.53 -2.07 -9.89
C ASP A 185 -6.27 -1.23 -9.55
N GLY A 186 -6.02 -0.93 -8.27
CA GLY A 186 -4.80 -0.23 -7.85
C GLY A 186 -3.54 -1.08 -7.86
N ARG A 187 -3.61 -2.39 -7.50
CA ARG A 187 -2.47 -3.31 -7.67
C ARG A 187 -2.08 -3.40 -9.14
N ILE A 188 -3.06 -3.51 -10.03
CA ILE A 188 -2.84 -3.52 -11.49
C ILE A 188 -2.19 -2.21 -11.95
N TYR A 189 -2.75 -1.05 -11.57
CA TYR A 189 -2.19 0.24 -11.96
C TYR A 189 -0.75 0.42 -11.48
N ARG A 190 -0.49 0.15 -10.19
CA ARG A 190 0.84 0.30 -9.59
C ARG A 190 1.87 -0.58 -10.28
N ASN A 191 1.55 -1.84 -10.56
CA ASN A 191 2.50 -2.75 -11.22
C ASN A 191 2.74 -2.38 -12.69
N ILE A 192 1.74 -1.87 -13.42
CA ILE A 192 1.98 -1.29 -14.75
C ILE A 192 2.99 -0.14 -14.65
N ARG A 193 2.82 0.78 -13.69
CA ARG A 193 3.74 1.93 -13.53
C ARG A 193 5.12 1.53 -13.04
N TYR A 194 5.20 0.52 -12.17
CA TYR A 194 6.44 -0.07 -11.70
C TYR A 194 7.29 -0.58 -12.87
N TYR A 195 6.72 -1.41 -13.74
CA TYR A 195 7.44 -2.00 -14.87
C TYR A 195 7.66 -1.06 -16.07
N GLN A 196 6.92 0.05 -16.13
CA GLN A 196 7.20 1.16 -17.06
C GLN A 196 8.45 1.97 -16.67
N GLY A 197 8.98 1.75 -15.48
CA GLY A 197 10.09 2.52 -14.92
C GLY A 197 9.68 3.88 -14.37
N SER A 198 8.41 4.05 -14.00
CA SER A 198 7.94 5.27 -13.31
C SER A 198 8.26 5.25 -11.82
N PHE A 199 8.50 4.05 -11.29
CA PHE A 199 9.00 3.82 -9.94
C PHE A 199 10.51 3.53 -10.03
N THR A 200 10.93 2.55 -10.85
CA THR A 200 12.31 2.04 -10.90
C THR A 200 13.05 2.45 -12.18
N ASP A 201 14.38 2.39 -12.22
CA ASP A 201 15.13 2.49 -13.50
C ASP A 201 15.09 1.18 -14.32
N LEU A 202 14.48 0.11 -13.79
CA LEU A 202 14.39 -1.21 -14.43
C LEU A 202 13.04 -1.38 -15.15
N ARG A 203 13.03 -1.00 -16.43
CA ARG A 203 11.90 -1.26 -17.32
C ARG A 203 11.81 -2.76 -17.66
N ASN A 204 10.65 -3.37 -17.48
CA ASN A 204 10.38 -4.77 -17.85
C ASN A 204 9.11 -4.84 -18.72
N GLU A 205 9.30 -4.84 -20.04
CA GLU A 205 8.18 -4.80 -21.00
C GLU A 205 7.31 -6.06 -20.95
N THR A 206 7.89 -7.22 -20.63
CA THR A 206 7.17 -8.49 -20.51
C THR A 206 6.22 -8.46 -19.32
N ALA A 207 6.71 -8.04 -18.15
CA ALA A 207 5.90 -7.89 -16.95
C ALA A 207 4.85 -6.78 -17.11
N GLU A 208 5.19 -5.64 -17.72
CA GLU A 208 4.23 -4.59 -18.07
C GLU A 208 3.09 -5.16 -18.94
N SER A 209 3.45 -5.93 -19.97
CA SER A 209 2.49 -6.54 -20.89
C SER A 209 1.58 -7.55 -20.20
N TYR A 210 2.10 -8.31 -19.23
CA TYR A 210 1.31 -9.21 -18.39
C TYR A 210 0.21 -8.45 -17.63
N TRP A 211 0.56 -7.35 -16.97
CA TRP A 211 -0.41 -6.55 -16.20
C TRP A 211 -1.43 -5.82 -17.10
N TRP A 212 -1.02 -5.36 -18.29
CA TRP A 212 -1.96 -4.87 -19.31
C TRP A 212 -2.91 -5.95 -19.81
N ALA A 213 -2.41 -7.16 -20.08
CA ALA A 213 -3.22 -8.29 -20.51
C ALA A 213 -4.24 -8.66 -19.42
N LEU A 214 -3.83 -8.68 -18.15
CA LEU A 214 -4.73 -8.91 -17.02
C LEU A 214 -5.81 -7.83 -16.88
N LEU A 215 -5.51 -6.57 -17.22
CA LEU A 215 -6.49 -5.48 -17.23
C LEU A 215 -7.49 -5.60 -18.38
N GLU A 216 -7.00 -5.95 -19.57
CA GLU A 216 -7.79 -5.97 -20.81
C GLU A 216 -8.49 -7.32 -21.07
N SER A 217 -8.16 -8.38 -20.33
CA SER A 217 -8.78 -9.70 -20.46
C SER A 217 -10.24 -9.75 -20.01
N GLU A 218 -10.72 -8.76 -19.25
CA GLU A 218 -12.10 -8.69 -18.78
C GLU A 218 -13.06 -8.32 -19.93
N PRO A 219 -13.98 -9.22 -20.32
CA PRO A 219 -14.90 -8.97 -21.43
C PRO A 219 -15.77 -7.73 -21.19
N GLY A 220 -15.79 -6.82 -22.16
CA GLY A 220 -16.60 -5.59 -22.10
C GLY A 220 -16.01 -4.48 -21.21
N SER A 221 -14.89 -4.73 -20.54
CA SER A 221 -14.21 -3.72 -19.72
C SER A 221 -13.64 -2.59 -20.57
N ARG A 222 -13.82 -1.34 -20.11
CA ARG A 222 -13.20 -0.14 -20.70
C ARG A 222 -12.04 0.39 -19.86
N LYS A 223 -11.61 -0.35 -18.83
CA LYS A 223 -10.57 0.08 -17.90
C LYS A 223 -9.24 0.38 -18.61
N GLY A 224 -8.84 -0.45 -19.58
CA GLY A 224 -7.67 -0.18 -20.42
C GLY A 224 -7.78 1.12 -21.23
N ASP A 225 -8.95 1.36 -21.84
CA ASP A 225 -9.23 2.61 -22.58
C ASP A 225 -9.15 3.84 -21.65
N TYR A 226 -9.60 3.72 -20.40
CA TYR A 226 -9.53 4.81 -19.42
C TYR A 226 -8.10 5.14 -19.02
N LEU A 227 -7.26 4.15 -18.74
CA LEU A 227 -5.84 4.38 -18.44
C LEU A 227 -5.07 4.95 -19.63
N ARG A 228 -5.23 4.38 -20.83
CA ARG A 228 -4.52 4.85 -22.04
C ARG A 228 -4.91 6.27 -22.47
N THR A 229 -6.07 6.75 -22.02
CA THR A 229 -6.55 8.09 -22.33
C THR A 229 -6.53 9.01 -21.12
N LEU A 230 -5.88 8.60 -20.03
CA LEU A 230 -5.67 9.45 -18.86
C LEU A 230 -4.83 10.67 -19.29
N PRO A 231 -5.25 11.90 -18.96
CA PRO A 231 -4.43 13.09 -19.15
C PRO A 231 -3.08 12.97 -18.45
N GLU A 232 -2.02 13.48 -19.08
CA GLU A 232 -0.66 13.45 -18.53
C GLU A 232 -0.58 14.10 -17.14
N SER A 233 -1.29 15.21 -16.92
CA SER A 233 -1.36 15.87 -15.61
C SER A 233 -1.90 14.95 -14.51
N LEU A 234 -2.97 14.21 -14.77
CA LEU A 234 -3.56 13.24 -13.84
C LEU A 234 -2.65 12.03 -13.65
N GLN A 235 -1.99 11.59 -14.72
CA GLN A 235 -1.04 10.48 -14.69
C GLN A 235 0.16 10.80 -13.80
N MET A 236 0.80 11.96 -14.01
CA MET A 236 1.91 12.44 -13.17
C MET A 236 1.50 12.59 -11.71
N ALA A 237 0.29 13.06 -11.48
CA ALA A 237 -0.22 13.26 -10.15
C ALA A 237 -0.50 11.91 -9.44
N PHE A 238 -0.97 10.88 -10.16
CA PHE A 238 -1.04 9.51 -9.63
C PHE A 238 0.34 8.87 -9.44
N ASP A 239 1.30 9.16 -10.32
CA ASP A 239 2.68 8.67 -10.17
C ASP A 239 3.35 9.21 -8.91
N ALA A 240 3.08 10.47 -8.58
CA ALA A 240 3.51 11.06 -7.33
C ALA A 240 3.02 10.25 -6.11
N LEU A 241 1.86 9.58 -6.22
CA LEU A 241 1.26 8.79 -5.13
C LEU A 241 1.71 7.33 -5.07
N LEU A 242 2.46 6.84 -6.06
CA LEU A 242 2.98 5.45 -6.06
C LEU A 242 3.73 5.07 -4.78
N PRO A 243 4.50 5.98 -4.12
CA PRO A 243 5.16 5.70 -2.85
C PRO A 243 4.24 5.56 -1.64
N ILE A 244 2.91 5.70 -1.78
CA ILE A 244 1.94 5.51 -0.70
C ILE A 244 1.09 4.28 -1.02
N THR A 245 1.39 3.16 -0.38
CA THR A 245 0.89 1.85 -0.80
C THR A 245 -0.62 1.69 -0.61
N GLY A 246 -1.16 2.11 0.53
CA GLY A 246 -2.57 1.85 0.86
C GLY A 246 -3.60 2.67 0.07
N ILE A 247 -3.17 3.71 -0.65
CA ILE A 247 -4.05 4.47 -1.57
C ILE A 247 -4.58 3.56 -2.69
N TRP A 248 -3.78 2.56 -3.06
CA TRP A 248 -4.08 1.70 -4.20
C TRP A 248 -5.11 0.60 -3.87
N ALA A 249 -5.32 0.28 -2.59
CA ALA A 249 -6.26 -0.78 -2.21
C ALA A 249 -7.70 -0.50 -2.63
N GLY A 250 -8.16 0.75 -2.46
CA GLY A 250 -9.49 1.20 -2.85
C GLY A 250 -9.57 1.82 -4.25
N MET A 251 -8.47 1.87 -5.01
CA MET A 251 -8.48 2.48 -6.34
C MET A 251 -9.40 1.69 -7.26
N SER A 252 -10.25 2.40 -8.01
CA SER A 252 -11.02 1.83 -9.12
C SER A 252 -10.66 2.52 -10.43
N ILE A 253 -10.04 1.80 -11.35
CA ILE A 253 -9.77 2.27 -12.71
C ILE A 253 -11.10 2.56 -13.43
N GLY A 254 -12.15 1.81 -13.07
CA GLY A 254 -13.50 2.00 -13.61
C GLY A 254 -14.05 3.41 -13.45
N VAL A 255 -13.65 4.17 -12.41
CA VAL A 255 -14.16 5.53 -12.17
C VAL A 255 -13.33 6.64 -12.83
N LEU A 256 -12.20 6.32 -13.46
CA LEU A 256 -11.32 7.33 -14.07
C LEU A 256 -12.02 8.14 -15.17
N HIS A 257 -12.99 7.55 -15.87
CA HIS A 257 -13.80 8.28 -16.85
C HIS A 257 -14.62 9.43 -16.22
N LYS A 258 -15.03 9.29 -14.95
CA LYS A 258 -15.71 10.33 -14.18
C LYS A 258 -14.71 11.42 -13.79
N LEU A 259 -13.54 11.06 -13.25
CA LEU A 259 -12.49 12.03 -12.91
C LEU A 259 -12.10 12.88 -14.12
N LYS A 260 -11.90 12.23 -15.26
CA LYS A 260 -11.62 12.90 -16.53
C LYS A 260 -12.74 13.83 -16.98
N ALA A 261 -14.00 13.45 -16.77
CA ALA A 261 -15.16 14.28 -17.11
C ALA A 261 -15.30 15.48 -16.16
N MET A 262 -14.97 15.31 -14.89
CA MET A 262 -15.07 16.34 -13.85
C MET A 262 -13.93 17.35 -13.88
N LYS A 263 -12.80 17.05 -14.56
CA LYS A 263 -11.59 17.90 -14.59
C LYS A 263 -11.08 18.25 -13.19
N CYS A 264 -11.14 17.28 -12.28
CA CYS A 264 -10.70 17.40 -10.89
C CYS A 264 -9.17 17.27 -10.73
N ASP A 265 -8.40 17.85 -11.65
CA ASP A 265 -6.94 17.80 -11.69
C ASP A 265 -6.33 18.39 -10.40
N GLU A 266 -7.07 19.31 -9.77
CA GLU A 266 -6.66 20.09 -8.59
C GLU A 266 -6.73 19.31 -7.26
N ASP A 267 -7.38 18.15 -7.22
CA ASP A 267 -7.63 17.41 -5.97
C ASP A 267 -6.48 16.47 -5.58
N ILE A 268 -5.63 16.07 -6.53
CA ILE A 268 -4.46 15.22 -6.27
C ILE A 268 -3.36 15.97 -5.49
N LEU A 269 -3.39 17.31 -5.55
CA LEU A 269 -2.48 18.18 -4.78
C LEU A 269 -2.52 17.89 -3.27
N TYR A 270 -3.65 17.43 -2.71
CA TYR A 270 -3.74 17.17 -1.28
C TYR A 270 -2.79 16.07 -0.80
N LEU A 271 -2.76 14.95 -1.53
CA LEU A 271 -1.95 13.80 -1.16
C LEU A 271 -0.45 14.05 -1.41
N ASP A 272 -0.12 14.81 -2.46
CA ASP A 272 1.24 15.28 -2.74
C ASP A 272 1.79 16.20 -1.62
N VAL A 273 0.94 17.04 -1.03
CA VAL A 273 1.33 17.94 0.07
C VAL A 273 1.70 17.13 1.33
N GLY A 274 0.86 16.17 1.74
CA GLY A 274 1.16 15.28 2.87
C GLY A 274 2.42 14.43 2.62
N GLN A 275 2.56 13.91 1.40
CA GLN A 275 3.74 13.15 0.99
C GLN A 275 5.03 13.99 1.08
N CYS A 276 4.98 15.25 0.67
CA CYS A 276 6.13 16.14 0.72
C CYS A 276 6.65 16.36 2.14
N VAL A 277 5.78 16.32 3.15
CA VAL A 277 6.17 16.39 4.56
C VAL A 277 6.79 15.07 5.02
N MET A 278 6.16 13.93 4.72
CA MET A 278 6.69 12.62 5.13
C MET A 278 8.07 12.34 4.54
N ARG A 279 8.36 12.79 3.30
CA ARG A 279 9.70 12.67 2.69
C ARG A 279 10.81 13.38 3.47
N GLN A 280 10.48 14.35 4.33
CA GLN A 280 11.47 15.05 5.15
C GLN A 280 12.05 14.16 6.25
N LEU A 281 11.38 13.05 6.59
CA LEU A 281 11.88 12.06 7.54
C LEU A 281 12.86 11.07 6.91
N CYS A 282 12.88 10.92 5.58
CA CYS A 282 13.71 9.93 4.90
C CYS A 282 15.16 10.44 4.74
N PHE A 283 16.16 9.73 5.28
CA PHE A 283 17.59 10.07 5.09
C PHE A 283 18.05 10.06 3.63
N ALA A 284 17.51 9.13 2.86
CA ALA A 284 17.65 9.08 1.42
C ALA A 284 16.24 9.20 0.81
N PRO A 285 16.08 9.88 -0.33
CA PRO A 285 14.83 9.80 -1.06
C PRO A 285 14.50 8.32 -1.29
N PRO A 286 13.22 7.91 -1.20
CA PRO A 286 12.85 6.54 -1.51
C PRO A 286 13.48 6.15 -2.83
N ASN A 287 14.33 5.11 -2.80
CA ASN A 287 14.85 4.51 -4.00
C ASN A 287 13.65 4.14 -4.88
N GLY A 288 13.86 4.05 -6.19
CA GLY A 288 12.78 3.82 -7.14
C GLY A 288 11.90 2.59 -6.86
N ASN A 289 12.29 1.70 -5.95
CA ASN A 289 11.53 0.49 -5.63
C ASN A 289 10.87 0.54 -4.25
N SER A 290 11.08 1.58 -3.43
CA SER A 290 10.65 1.58 -2.03
C SER A 290 9.60 2.66 -1.74
N THR A 291 8.58 2.30 -0.97
CA THR A 291 7.55 3.25 -0.51
C THR A 291 8.08 4.11 0.65
N ILE A 292 7.44 5.24 0.93
CA ILE A 292 7.84 6.08 2.08
C ILE A 292 7.72 5.28 3.38
N ASP A 293 6.63 4.51 3.50
CA ASP A 293 6.39 3.67 4.68
C ASP A 293 7.49 2.62 4.86
N GLU A 294 7.97 1.98 3.79
CA GLU A 294 9.08 1.00 3.83
C GLU A 294 10.40 1.65 4.23
N VAL A 295 10.72 2.80 3.63
CA VAL A 295 11.94 3.54 3.91
C VAL A 295 11.99 3.93 5.38
N LEU A 296 10.88 4.45 5.91
CA LEU A 296 10.79 4.79 7.33
C LEU A 296 10.87 3.55 8.23
N ARG A 297 10.19 2.45 7.90
CA ARG A 297 10.32 1.20 8.68
C ARG A 297 11.77 0.69 8.71
N SER A 298 12.50 0.79 7.60
CA SER A 298 13.91 0.38 7.52
C SER A 298 14.85 1.28 8.32
N GLN A 299 14.44 2.54 8.58
CA GLN A 299 15.15 3.54 9.38
C GLN A 299 14.75 3.49 10.86
N CYS A 300 13.97 2.49 11.28
CA CYS A 300 13.65 2.30 12.68
C CYS A 300 14.83 1.59 13.38
N SER A 301 15.47 2.27 14.33
CA SER A 301 16.56 1.68 15.11
C SER A 301 15.96 0.69 16.12
N GLY A 302 15.79 -0.57 15.73
CA GLY A 302 15.09 -1.55 16.55
C GLY A 302 15.65 -1.68 17.98
N PHE A 303 14.76 -1.78 18.98
CA PHE A 303 15.14 -2.20 20.33
C PHE A 303 14.31 -3.39 20.87
N THR A 304 14.93 -3.99 21.89
CA THR A 304 14.96 -5.35 22.44
C THR A 304 13.67 -6.07 22.85
N SER A 305 13.73 -7.39 22.64
CA SER A 305 13.40 -8.45 23.61
C SER A 305 12.08 -8.33 24.37
N GLY A 306 11.03 -9.01 23.88
CA GLY A 306 9.81 -9.21 24.67
C GLY A 306 8.69 -9.96 23.95
N LEU A 307 8.48 -11.21 24.36
CA LEU A 307 7.25 -12.04 24.45
C LEU A 307 6.18 -12.09 23.33
N LEU A 308 6.17 -11.23 22.31
CA LEU A 308 5.37 -11.44 21.10
C LEU A 308 6.29 -11.69 19.91
N SER A 309 5.79 -12.39 18.90
CA SER A 309 6.49 -12.62 17.64
C SER A 309 6.95 -11.27 17.06
N ARG A 310 8.23 -11.19 16.67
CA ARG A 310 8.86 -10.04 16.02
C ARG A 310 8.00 -9.48 14.88
N SER A 311 7.38 -10.36 14.10
CA SER A 311 6.47 -10.01 12.99
C SER A 311 5.16 -9.35 13.41
N TYR A 312 4.66 -9.61 14.62
CA TYR A 312 3.40 -9.01 15.12
C TYR A 312 3.63 -7.58 15.65
N TRP A 313 4.69 -7.37 16.43
CA TRP A 313 5.08 -6.04 16.93
C TRP A 313 5.46 -5.08 15.81
N GLU A 314 6.31 -5.52 14.87
CA GLU A 314 6.75 -4.72 13.72
C GLU A 314 5.56 -4.34 12.81
N GLN A 315 4.48 -5.12 12.80
CA GLN A 315 3.33 -4.84 11.94
C GLN A 315 2.31 -3.91 12.59
N THR A 316 1.84 -4.16 13.81
CA THR A 316 0.69 -3.41 14.34
C THR A 316 1.10 -2.06 14.95
N VAL A 317 2.14 -2.04 15.79
CA VAL A 317 2.55 -0.81 16.49
C VAL A 317 3.20 0.18 15.54
N GLN A 318 4.04 -0.29 14.62
CA GLN A 318 4.66 0.60 13.62
C GLN A 318 3.63 1.18 12.66
N ASN A 319 2.58 0.43 12.32
CA ASN A 319 1.53 0.95 11.45
C ASN A 319 0.69 2.03 12.17
N GLU A 320 0.39 1.88 13.45
CA GLU A 320 -0.26 2.94 14.24
C GLU A 320 0.62 4.20 14.32
N GLN A 321 1.93 4.05 14.56
CA GLN A 321 2.89 5.15 14.59
C GLN A 321 2.98 5.87 13.22
N LEU A 322 3.07 5.10 12.13
CA LEU A 322 3.05 5.64 10.76
C LEU A 322 1.74 6.36 10.47
N GLN A 323 0.61 5.82 10.93
CA GLN A 323 -0.70 6.47 10.77
C GLN A 323 -0.71 7.83 11.45
N ASP A 324 -0.13 7.94 12.65
CA ASP A 324 -0.06 9.21 13.38
C ASP A 324 0.90 10.21 12.73
N LEU A 325 2.01 9.75 12.13
CA LEU A 325 2.90 10.61 11.34
C LEU A 325 2.21 11.11 10.06
N TRP A 326 1.49 10.24 9.35
CA TRP A 326 0.64 10.64 8.22
C TRP A 326 -0.44 11.62 8.65
N ARG A 327 -1.12 11.36 9.77
CA ARG A 327 -2.12 12.27 10.33
C ARG A 327 -1.52 13.65 10.59
N PHE A 328 -0.38 13.71 11.29
CA PHE A 328 0.30 14.96 11.62
C PHE A 328 0.68 15.72 10.35
N SER A 329 1.28 15.03 9.38
CA SER A 329 1.66 15.64 8.10
C SER A 329 0.42 16.21 7.42
N PHE A 330 -0.67 15.47 7.24
CA PHE A 330 -1.89 16.04 6.64
C PHE A 330 -2.52 17.19 7.43
N GLN A 331 -2.41 17.19 8.75
CA GLN A 331 -2.94 18.25 9.61
C GLN A 331 -2.24 19.60 9.40
N TYR A 332 -0.93 19.58 9.11
CA TYR A 332 -0.07 20.77 9.05
C TYR A 332 0.70 20.94 7.72
N ALA A 333 0.47 20.10 6.71
CA ALA A 333 1.34 20.06 5.54
C ALA A 333 1.30 21.33 4.67
N TYR A 334 0.19 22.06 4.66
CA TYR A 334 0.08 23.34 3.95
C TYR A 334 0.93 24.45 4.61
N GLU A 335 1.19 24.35 5.91
CA GLU A 335 2.04 25.24 6.68
C GLU A 335 3.52 24.79 6.65
N LEU A 336 3.76 23.49 6.50
CA LEU A 336 5.09 22.87 6.44
C LEU A 336 5.72 22.88 5.04
N THR A 337 4.95 23.17 3.99
CA THR A 337 5.44 23.09 2.61
C THR A 337 5.43 24.45 1.91
N PRO A 338 6.60 25.02 1.56
CA PRO A 338 6.70 26.38 1.01
C PRO A 338 6.39 26.48 -0.49
N LYS A 339 5.93 25.41 -1.14
CA LYS A 339 5.66 25.41 -2.59
C LYS A 339 4.40 26.24 -2.90
N ARG A 340 4.47 27.03 -3.99
CA ARG A 340 3.33 27.84 -4.48
C ARG A 340 2.06 27.01 -4.71
N ASP A 341 2.22 25.77 -5.18
CA ASP A 341 1.10 24.86 -5.45
C ASP A 341 0.50 24.22 -4.20
N HIS A 342 1.19 24.33 -3.07
CA HIS A 342 0.83 23.75 -1.77
C HIS A 342 0.23 24.76 -0.81
N HIS A 343 -0.21 25.93 -1.28
CA HIS A 343 -0.95 26.89 -0.46
C HIS A 343 -2.43 26.52 -0.30
N ARG A 344 -3.10 27.02 0.74
CA ARG A 344 -4.56 26.89 0.87
C ARG A 344 -5.28 27.72 -0.19
N ARG A 345 -6.51 27.34 -0.55
CA ARG A 345 -7.35 28.12 -1.46
C ARG A 345 -7.79 29.42 -0.79
N VAL A 346 -7.76 30.51 -1.56
CA VAL A 346 -8.27 31.81 -1.13
C VAL A 346 -9.80 31.80 -1.21
N PRO A 347 -10.52 32.43 -0.27
CA PRO A 347 -11.97 32.37 -0.27
C PRO A 347 -12.54 33.21 -1.43
N ARG A 348 -13.54 32.66 -2.12
CA ARG A 348 -14.13 33.30 -3.31
C ARG A 348 -15.24 34.30 -2.94
N LYS A 349 -16.07 33.99 -1.94
CA LYS A 349 -17.25 34.78 -1.57
C LYS A 349 -16.91 35.85 -0.53
N ASN A 350 -17.57 37.01 -0.60
CA ASN A 350 -17.30 38.13 0.31
C ASN A 350 -17.51 37.79 1.80
N ARG A 351 -18.51 36.96 2.12
CA ARG A 351 -18.73 36.49 3.50
C ARG A 351 -17.53 35.67 4.03
N ASP A 352 -16.96 34.84 3.16
CA ASP A 352 -15.83 33.96 3.47
C ASP A 352 -14.52 34.77 3.55
N LYS A 353 -14.35 35.77 2.67
CA LYS A 353 -13.23 36.73 2.73
C LYS A 353 -13.21 37.54 4.02
N LYS A 354 -14.38 38.03 4.46
CA LYS A 354 -14.49 38.74 5.75
C LYS A 354 -14.06 37.81 6.89
N ARG A 355 -14.52 36.56 6.89
CA ARG A 355 -14.13 35.58 7.91
C ARG A 355 -12.64 35.24 7.85
N ALA A 356 -12.06 35.00 6.67
CA ALA A 356 -10.62 34.79 6.52
C ALA A 356 -9.82 36.00 7.00
N PHE A 357 -10.31 37.22 6.75
CA PHE A 357 -9.69 38.44 7.27
C PHE A 357 -9.75 38.51 8.79
N PHE A 358 -10.88 38.17 9.42
CA PHE A 358 -10.98 38.06 10.88
C PHE A 358 -10.06 36.98 11.45
N ILE A 359 -9.92 35.84 10.76
CA ILE A 359 -8.99 34.78 11.14
C ILE A 359 -7.55 35.28 11.02
N SER A 360 -7.18 35.88 9.88
CA SER A 360 -5.84 36.41 9.61
C SER A 360 -5.45 37.56 10.54
N ALA A 361 -6.40 38.43 10.90
CA ALA A 361 -6.19 39.50 11.87
C ALA A 361 -6.01 38.98 13.31
N ASN A 362 -6.56 37.80 13.63
CA ASN A 362 -6.27 37.09 14.88
C ASN A 362 -5.00 36.23 14.78
N GLU A 363 -4.53 35.86 13.58
CA GLU A 363 -3.31 35.08 13.32
C GLU A 363 -2.02 35.91 13.44
N GLU A 364 -2.04 37.24 13.26
CA GLU A 364 -0.88 38.10 13.57
C GLU A 364 -0.42 37.99 15.04
N LEU A 365 -1.22 37.36 15.92
CA LEU A 365 -0.82 36.99 17.28
C LEU A 365 -0.63 35.48 17.54
N ASN A 366 -0.94 34.55 16.62
CA ASN A 366 -0.98 33.10 16.93
C ASN A 366 -0.79 32.12 15.72
N GLY A 367 -0.08 32.50 14.66
CA GLY A 367 0.36 31.55 13.63
C GLY A 367 1.51 30.67 14.15
N ILE A 368 1.31 29.34 14.27
CA ILE A 368 2.38 28.42 14.69
C ILE A 368 3.51 28.49 13.64
N PRO A 369 4.75 28.84 14.02
CA PRO A 369 5.86 28.93 13.08
C PRO A 369 6.11 27.58 12.38
N SER A 370 6.35 27.60 11.06
CA SER A 370 6.63 26.38 10.28
C SER A 370 7.82 25.58 10.82
N LEU A 371 8.86 26.29 11.30
CA LEU A 371 10.02 25.68 11.96
C LEU A 371 9.64 24.94 13.25
N LEU A 372 8.68 25.48 14.03
CA LEU A 372 8.20 24.84 15.24
C LEU A 372 7.40 23.56 14.91
N LEU A 373 6.56 23.61 13.89
CA LEU A 373 5.82 22.45 13.40
C LEU A 373 6.78 21.34 12.91
N LEU A 374 7.83 21.72 12.17
CA LEU A 374 8.83 20.78 11.67
C LEU A 374 9.61 20.14 12.82
N ARG A 375 10.04 20.94 13.80
CA ARG A 375 10.71 20.43 15.01
C ARG A 375 9.82 19.45 15.76
N HIS A 376 8.54 19.78 15.95
CA HIS A 376 7.60 18.89 16.62
C HIS A 376 7.40 17.58 15.84
N PHE A 377 7.32 17.65 14.51
CA PHE A 377 7.21 16.48 13.66
C PHE A 377 8.43 15.54 13.78
N LEU A 378 9.64 16.09 13.81
CA LEU A 378 10.88 15.33 13.99
C LEU A 378 10.98 14.72 15.39
N VAL A 379 10.57 15.45 16.44
CA VAL A 379 10.50 14.93 17.81
C VAL A 379 9.48 13.80 17.91
N LEU A 380 8.32 13.94 17.26
CA LEU A 380 7.30 12.90 17.22
C LEU A 380 7.83 11.62 16.55
N ALA A 381 8.48 11.75 15.39
CA ALA A 381 9.09 10.61 14.69
C ALA A 381 10.17 9.93 15.54
N ARG A 382 11.07 10.70 16.17
CA ARG A 382 12.08 10.17 17.09
C ARG A 382 11.48 9.48 18.31
N GLY A 383 10.37 10.00 18.83
CA GLY A 383 9.63 9.38 19.94
C GLY A 383 8.98 8.04 19.57
N TYR A 384 8.87 7.73 18.28
CA TYR A 384 8.44 6.46 17.73
C TYR A 384 9.62 5.59 17.25
N ASP A 385 10.84 5.89 17.70
CA ASP A 385 12.07 5.15 17.38
C ASP A 385 12.48 5.19 15.89
N PHE A 386 11.91 6.11 15.10
CA PHE A 386 12.43 6.39 13.76
C PHE A 386 13.72 7.20 13.86
N GLU A 387 14.74 6.77 13.13
CA GLU A 387 15.91 7.61 12.88
C GLU A 387 15.46 8.84 12.09
N VAL A 388 15.99 10.01 12.45
CA VAL A 388 15.65 11.30 11.81
C VAL A 388 16.91 12.01 11.30
N PRO A 389 16.87 12.63 10.10
CA PRO A 389 18.02 13.28 9.50
C PRO A 389 18.38 14.58 10.23
N ILE A 390 19.18 14.48 11.30
CA ILE A 390 19.61 15.63 12.11
C ILE A 390 21.11 15.51 12.46
N SER A 391 21.81 16.63 12.39
CA SER A 391 23.22 16.76 12.76
C SER A 391 23.40 16.76 14.28
N GLU A 392 24.37 16.01 14.81
CA GLU A 392 24.78 16.08 16.21
C GLU A 392 25.08 17.54 16.61
N GLY A 393 24.24 18.13 17.46
CA GLY A 393 24.45 19.50 17.98
C GLY A 393 23.20 20.36 18.13
N ASP A 394 22.04 20.00 17.56
CA ASP A 394 20.80 20.75 17.75
C ASP A 394 20.06 20.25 19.00
N PRO A 395 19.93 21.04 20.08
CA PRO A 395 19.21 20.60 21.26
C PRO A 395 17.72 20.54 20.94
N LEU A 396 17.23 19.35 20.55
CA LEU A 396 15.80 19.00 20.55
C LEU A 396 15.17 18.99 21.96
N SER A 397 15.79 19.65 22.94
CA SER A 397 15.54 19.44 24.36
C SER A 397 14.33 20.17 24.93
N GLU A 398 13.55 20.90 24.12
CA GLU A 398 12.28 21.48 24.59
C GLU A 398 11.19 21.17 23.58
N ALA A 399 10.40 20.12 23.87
CA ALA A 399 9.11 19.94 23.27
C ALA A 399 8.22 21.10 23.72
N SER A 400 8.12 22.16 22.90
CA SER A 400 7.02 23.10 23.07
C SER A 400 5.75 22.40 22.62
N ASP A 401 4.78 22.27 23.53
CA ASP A 401 3.47 21.71 23.20
C ASP A 401 2.81 22.55 22.11
N LEU A 402 2.39 21.89 21.03
CA LEU A 402 1.58 22.56 20.03
C LEU A 402 0.22 22.93 20.65
N PRO A 403 -0.33 24.10 20.30
CA PRO A 403 -1.68 24.46 20.72
C PRO A 403 -2.66 23.35 20.35
N ARG A 404 -3.44 22.89 21.33
CA ARG A 404 -4.49 21.89 21.07
C ARG A 404 -5.51 22.46 20.08
N PRO A 405 -5.84 21.74 18.99
CA PRO A 405 -6.85 22.20 18.06
C PRO A 405 -8.19 22.42 18.77
N HIS A 406 -8.76 23.61 18.62
CA HIS A 406 -10.08 23.91 19.17
C HIS A 406 -11.17 23.15 18.40
N PRO A 407 -12.18 22.56 19.08
CA PRO A 407 -13.36 22.01 18.43
C PRO A 407 -13.99 23.02 17.48
N CYS A 408 -13.89 22.74 16.20
CA CYS A 408 -14.32 23.63 15.14
C CYS A 408 -14.82 22.79 13.96
N ASP A 409 -15.93 23.22 13.37
CA ASP A 409 -16.43 22.64 12.14
C ASP A 409 -16.95 23.74 11.22
N PHE A 410 -16.96 23.46 9.91
CA PHE A 410 -17.37 24.43 8.89
C PHE A 410 -18.38 23.78 7.93
N PRO A 411 -19.52 24.42 7.62
CA PRO A 411 -19.98 25.71 8.13
C PRO A 411 -20.29 25.66 9.64
N PRO A 412 -20.15 26.79 10.36
CA PRO A 412 -20.42 26.83 11.81
C PRO A 412 -21.91 26.69 12.14
N ASN A 413 -22.78 26.97 11.16
CA ASN A 413 -24.23 26.81 11.32
C ASN A 413 -24.58 25.32 11.30
N GLY A 414 -25.28 24.87 12.33
CA GLY A 414 -25.67 23.47 12.60
C GLY A 414 -26.24 22.68 11.40
N TYR A 415 -26.88 23.38 10.47
CA TYR A 415 -27.80 22.83 9.49
C TYR A 415 -27.31 22.90 8.04
N ASP A 416 -26.21 23.63 7.79
CA ASP A 416 -25.75 23.89 6.43
C ASP A 416 -24.66 22.89 6.03
N ASP A 417 -24.85 22.30 4.85
CA ASP A 417 -23.83 21.52 4.17
C ASP A 417 -22.75 22.43 3.58
N VAL A 418 -21.50 21.96 3.58
CA VAL A 418 -20.43 22.63 2.86
C VAL A 418 -20.72 22.58 1.36
N GLU A 419 -20.48 23.69 0.67
CA GLU A 419 -20.75 23.81 -0.76
C GLU A 419 -19.93 22.80 -1.58
N THR A 420 -20.49 22.27 -2.67
CA THR A 420 -19.84 21.23 -3.49
C THR A 420 -18.45 21.64 -3.98
N GLU A 421 -18.25 22.92 -4.34
CA GLU A 421 -16.94 23.43 -4.78
C GLU A 421 -15.86 23.42 -3.67
N ARG A 422 -16.29 23.31 -2.41
CA ARG A 422 -15.45 23.29 -1.21
C ARG A 422 -15.26 21.89 -0.63
N ARG A 423 -15.94 20.88 -1.20
CA ARG A 423 -15.75 19.44 -0.87
C ARG A 423 -14.51 18.83 -1.53
N SER A 424 -13.72 19.67 -2.22
CA SER A 424 -12.52 19.29 -2.94
C SER A 424 -11.33 19.10 -1.99
N GLY A 425 -10.35 18.31 -2.42
CA GLY A 425 -9.21 17.87 -1.61
C GLY A 425 -8.34 19.01 -1.08
N ARG A 426 -8.36 20.20 -1.68
CA ARG A 426 -7.53 21.34 -1.22
C ARG A 426 -8.31 22.28 -0.28
N PRO A 427 -7.89 22.46 0.99
CA PRO A 427 -8.61 23.27 1.96
C PRO A 427 -8.54 24.76 1.66
N PHE A 428 -9.51 25.49 2.19
CA PHE A 428 -9.56 26.95 2.12
C PHE A 428 -8.94 27.57 3.37
N THR A 429 -8.53 28.84 3.24
CA THR A 429 -7.95 29.62 4.34
C THR A 429 -8.92 29.92 5.48
N ASP A 430 -10.22 30.05 5.20
CA ASP A 430 -11.26 30.27 6.21
C ASP A 430 -11.76 28.98 6.90
N SER A 431 -11.26 27.81 6.49
CA SER A 431 -11.59 26.50 7.09
C SER A 431 -10.43 25.87 7.88
N VAL A 432 -9.32 26.59 8.05
CA VAL A 432 -8.07 26.06 8.67
C VAL A 432 -8.31 25.36 10.01
N HIS A 433 -9.08 25.98 10.90
CA HIS A 433 -9.34 25.41 12.22
C HIS A 433 -10.21 24.15 12.16
N ALA A 434 -11.17 24.08 11.24
CA ALA A 434 -11.97 22.88 11.02
C ALA A 434 -11.10 21.73 10.49
N ASP A 435 -10.16 22.02 9.58
CA ASP A 435 -9.23 21.02 9.07
C ASP A 435 -8.27 20.52 10.18
N ARG A 436 -7.70 21.44 10.98
CA ARG A 436 -6.81 21.11 12.10
C ARG A 436 -7.53 20.28 13.17
N PHE A 437 -8.76 20.63 13.51
CA PHE A 437 -9.54 19.87 14.47
C PHE A 437 -9.90 18.50 13.93
N ALA A 438 -10.40 18.40 12.70
CA ALA A 438 -10.85 17.14 12.12
C ALA A 438 -9.74 16.07 11.97
N LEU A 439 -8.47 16.50 11.84
CA LEU A 439 -7.30 15.63 11.78
C LEU A 439 -6.55 15.52 13.12
N SER A 440 -7.11 16.07 14.21
CA SER A 440 -6.61 15.80 15.57
C SER A 440 -6.84 14.34 15.96
N ARG A 441 -6.01 13.83 16.87
CA ARG A 441 -6.12 12.44 17.36
C ARG A 441 -7.48 12.23 18.04
N GLU A 442 -7.93 13.23 18.79
CA GLU A 442 -9.21 13.23 19.51
C GLU A 442 -10.39 13.15 18.53
N ALA A 443 -10.41 13.99 17.49
CA ALA A 443 -11.50 14.02 16.52
C ALA A 443 -11.54 12.75 15.64
N LEU A 444 -10.38 12.16 15.35
CA LEU A 444 -10.31 10.91 14.58
C LEU A 444 -10.74 9.69 15.40
N GLY A 445 -10.58 9.69 16.72
CA GLY A 445 -11.06 8.61 17.59
C GLY A 445 -12.55 8.65 17.91
N GLN A 446 -13.21 9.81 17.75
CA GLN A 446 -14.63 9.98 18.07
C GLN A 446 -15.55 9.44 16.97
N ASN A 447 -16.69 8.86 17.33
CA ASN A 447 -17.78 8.62 16.39
C ASN A 447 -18.44 9.97 16.05
N TRP A 448 -18.42 10.33 14.77
CA TRP A 448 -19.05 11.56 14.28
C TRP A 448 -20.44 11.25 13.74
N ASP A 449 -21.38 12.12 14.08
CA ASP A 449 -22.75 12.01 13.61
C ASP A 449 -22.83 12.46 12.15
N PHE A 450 -23.23 11.55 11.25
CA PHE A 450 -23.16 11.73 9.79
C PHE A 450 -24.31 12.58 9.22
N GLY A 451 -24.97 13.38 10.05
CA GLY A 451 -26.16 14.15 9.68
C GLY A 451 -25.93 15.31 8.71
N ARG A 452 -24.67 15.66 8.39
CA ARG A 452 -24.31 16.74 7.45
C ARG A 452 -22.92 16.56 6.83
N VAL A 453 -22.68 17.19 5.68
CA VAL A 453 -21.39 17.21 4.98
C VAL A 453 -20.63 18.50 5.32
N SER A 454 -19.88 18.50 6.41
CA SER A 454 -19.03 19.61 6.82
C SER A 454 -17.59 19.50 6.26
N ALA A 455 -16.79 20.56 6.38
CA ALA A 455 -15.38 20.55 6.03
C ALA A 455 -14.61 19.54 6.88
N GLY A 456 -14.90 19.45 8.18
CA GLY A 456 -14.28 18.44 9.02
C GLY A 456 -14.64 17.02 8.59
N PHE A 457 -15.91 16.80 8.18
CA PHE A 457 -16.36 15.52 7.67
C PHE A 457 -15.60 15.14 6.39
N VAL A 458 -15.48 16.07 5.44
CA VAL A 458 -14.73 15.87 4.19
C VAL A 458 -13.26 15.52 4.51
N ARG A 459 -12.60 16.29 5.39
CA ARG A 459 -11.19 16.09 5.75
C ARG A 459 -10.92 14.73 6.37
N ARG A 460 -11.73 14.36 7.35
CA ARG A 460 -11.63 13.06 8.02
C ARG A 460 -11.95 11.91 7.08
N SER A 461 -12.96 12.06 6.23
CA SER A 461 -13.33 11.03 5.24
C SER A 461 -12.19 10.78 4.27
N VAL A 462 -11.54 11.84 3.79
CA VAL A 462 -10.36 11.75 2.92
C VAL A 462 -9.22 11.04 3.65
N PHE A 463 -8.86 11.47 4.87
CA PHE A 463 -7.76 10.84 5.61
C PHE A 463 -8.03 9.35 5.89
N ARG A 464 -9.23 9.00 6.38
CA ARG A 464 -9.60 7.61 6.66
C ARG A 464 -9.65 6.76 5.40
N ALA A 465 -10.11 7.32 4.27
CA ALA A 465 -10.14 6.59 3.00
C ALA A 465 -8.74 6.16 2.55
N PHE A 466 -7.71 6.96 2.82
CA PHE A 466 -6.35 6.70 2.34
C PHE A 466 -5.43 6.05 3.36
N PHE A 467 -5.64 6.24 4.67
CA PHE A 467 -4.70 5.82 5.72
C PHE A 467 -5.31 4.88 6.76
N SER A 468 -6.52 4.36 6.54
CA SER A 468 -7.11 3.34 7.42
C SER A 468 -6.41 1.98 7.33
N TYR A 469 -5.72 1.68 6.22
CA TYR A 469 -4.93 0.45 6.06
C TYR A 469 -3.84 0.31 7.13
N LEU A 470 -3.28 1.43 7.60
CA LEU A 470 -2.31 1.48 8.69
C LEU A 470 -2.93 1.17 10.06
N ASN A 471 -4.26 1.07 10.15
CA ASN A 471 -4.98 0.68 11.37
C ASN A 471 -5.62 -0.71 11.25
N ALA A 472 -5.50 -1.38 10.10
CA ALA A 472 -6.18 -2.64 9.80
C ALA A 472 -5.65 -3.86 10.60
N GLY A 473 -4.74 -3.65 11.57
CA GLY A 473 -4.33 -4.64 12.55
C GLY A 473 -5.24 -4.71 13.79
N ILE A 474 -6.12 -3.73 13.99
CA ILE A 474 -7.12 -3.77 15.06
C ILE A 474 -8.41 -4.29 14.43
N ALA A 475 -8.58 -5.62 14.45
CA ALA A 475 -9.94 -6.12 14.60
C ALA A 475 -10.46 -5.46 15.88
N GLU A 476 -11.41 -4.52 15.75
CA GLU A 476 -12.19 -4.05 16.89
C GLU A 476 -12.61 -5.31 17.63
N SER A 477 -12.08 -5.49 18.84
CA SER A 477 -12.61 -6.51 19.73
C SER A 477 -14.08 -6.11 19.93
N PRO A 478 -15.05 -6.94 19.52
CA PRO A 478 -16.43 -6.64 19.81
C PRO A 478 -16.54 -6.66 21.34
N HIS A 479 -16.82 -5.50 21.92
CA HIS A 479 -17.26 -5.39 23.31
C HIS A 479 -18.61 -6.08 23.50
#